data_AF-A0A7V3FU97-F1
#
_entry.id   AF-A0A7V3FU97-F1
#
_cell.length_a   1.000
_cell.length_b   1.000
_cell.length_c   1.000
_cell.angle_alpha   90.00
_cell.angle_beta   90.00
_cell.angle_gamma   90.00
#
_symmetry.space_group_name_H-M   'P 1'
#
loop_
_entity.id
_entity.type
_entity.pdbx_description
1 polymer ?
#
loop_
_entity_poly.entity_id
_entity_poly.type
_entity_poly.pdbx_seq_one_letter_code
_entity_poly.pdbx_strand_id
1 'polypeptide(L)'
;MKKIFGFIALTGLMACGGGNRWDVSTGETTIDVSFASWNDEIGAKKPDLLLKNMKTDTRELYKYYLGSMIGVSPEMDSLCAIALDQFVNYPSTIEGIEQIKTVYKDFLPYEEEIKMAFTYVKFHFADTKPLKVVTYHSGFNFGVFPVENEIGVGLDMYLGENNKVTSALPLGKFPQYMKKNM
;
A
#
# COMPACT_ATOMS: atom_id res chain seq x y z
N MET A 1 -13.82 -66.58 23.82
CA MET A 1 -13.18 -65.39 24.41
C MET A 1 -11.92 -65.05 23.63
N LYS A 2 -11.78 -63.77 23.26
CA LYS A 2 -10.52 -63.02 23.12
C LYS A 2 -9.59 -63.32 21.92
N LYS A 3 -9.62 -62.37 20.96
CA LYS A 3 -8.48 -61.58 20.40
C LYS A 3 -8.37 -61.63 18.86
N ILE A 4 -9.21 -60.84 18.20
CA ILE A 4 -8.91 -60.22 16.90
C ILE A 4 -9.30 -58.76 17.05
N PHE A 5 -8.42 -57.94 17.62
CA PHE A 5 -8.52 -56.48 17.58
C PHE A 5 -7.13 -55.94 17.91
N GLY A 6 -6.38 -55.58 16.89
CA GLY A 6 -5.04 -55.06 17.07
C GLY A 6 -4.30 -54.91 15.76
N PHE A 7 -4.87 -54.21 14.78
CA PHE A 7 -4.06 -53.79 13.61
C PHE A 7 -4.53 -52.50 12.90
N ILE A 8 -5.36 -51.66 13.53
CA ILE A 8 -5.77 -50.38 12.94
C ILE A 8 -5.66 -49.28 13.99
N ALA A 9 -4.43 -48.90 14.34
CA ALA A 9 -4.18 -47.72 15.17
C ALA A 9 -2.75 -47.17 15.03
N LEU A 10 -2.08 -47.36 13.89
CA LEU A 10 -0.69 -46.89 13.73
C LEU A 10 -0.36 -46.30 12.35
N THR A 11 -1.33 -45.77 11.62
CA THR A 11 -1.10 -45.03 10.35
C THR A 11 -1.48 -43.55 10.43
N GLY A 12 -1.94 -43.05 11.58
CA GLY A 12 -2.46 -41.69 11.72
C GLY A 12 -1.47 -40.60 12.16
N LEU A 13 -0.18 -40.92 12.38
CA LEU A 13 0.77 -39.97 13.02
C LEU A 13 1.82 -39.35 12.07
N MET A 14 1.79 -39.64 10.77
CA MET A 14 2.69 -38.99 9.78
C MET A 14 2.04 -37.81 9.03
N ALA A 15 0.95 -37.23 9.54
CA ALA A 15 0.33 -36.06 8.92
C ALA A 15 0.88 -34.71 9.42
N CYS A 16 1.86 -34.72 10.34
CA CYS A 16 2.51 -33.51 10.84
C CYS A 16 3.98 -33.44 10.40
N GLY A 17 4.19 -33.30 9.09
CA GLY A 17 5.40 -32.63 8.58
C GLY A 17 5.19 -31.12 8.73
N GLY A 18 5.41 -30.59 9.92
CA GLY A 18 5.15 -29.20 10.31
C GLY A 18 6.10 -28.17 9.69
N GLY A 19 6.39 -28.27 8.39
CA GLY A 19 7.02 -27.19 7.64
C GLY A 19 5.96 -26.15 7.27
N ASN A 20 6.25 -24.87 7.50
CA ASN A 20 5.42 -23.82 6.93
C ASN A 20 5.52 -23.93 5.41
N ARG A 21 4.43 -24.28 4.72
CA ARG A 21 4.41 -24.41 3.25
C ARG A 21 4.81 -23.11 2.52
N TRP A 22 4.81 -21.99 3.24
CA TRP A 22 5.17 -20.66 2.78
C TRP A 22 6.64 -20.31 3.06
N ASP A 23 7.33 -21.11 3.86
CA ASP A 23 8.76 -20.96 4.12
C ASP A 23 9.52 -21.68 3.01
N VAL A 24 9.82 -20.91 1.96
CA VAL A 24 10.42 -21.41 0.72
C VAL A 24 11.73 -20.68 0.44
N SER A 25 12.74 -21.42 -0.01
CA SER A 25 13.93 -20.79 -0.59
C SER A 25 13.56 -20.24 -1.96
N THR A 26 13.60 -18.91 -2.11
CA THR A 26 13.29 -18.24 -3.37
C THR A 26 14.35 -18.48 -4.45
N GLY A 27 15.49 -19.09 -4.11
CA GLY A 27 16.59 -19.36 -5.03
C GLY A 27 17.05 -18.09 -5.74
N GLU A 28 17.13 -18.14 -7.07
CA GLU A 28 17.48 -17.01 -7.95
C GLU A 28 16.25 -16.22 -8.43
N THR A 29 15.05 -16.53 -7.94
CA THR A 29 13.83 -15.84 -8.36
C THR A 29 13.95 -14.37 -7.99
N THR A 30 13.83 -13.51 -8.99
CA THR A 30 13.81 -12.06 -8.80
C THR A 30 12.68 -11.47 -9.63
N ILE A 31 12.17 -10.34 -9.16
CA ILE A 31 11.18 -9.54 -9.86
C ILE A 31 11.62 -8.09 -9.80
N ASP A 32 11.49 -7.40 -10.93
CA ASP A 32 11.75 -5.97 -10.98
C ASP A 32 10.59 -5.21 -10.33
N VAL A 33 10.91 -4.51 -9.25
CA VAL A 33 9.99 -3.63 -8.52
C VAL A 33 10.64 -2.26 -8.45
N SER A 34 9.98 -1.30 -9.09
CA SER A 34 10.40 0.10 -9.07
C SER A 34 9.56 0.92 -8.11
N PHE A 35 10.11 2.02 -7.61
CA PHE A 35 9.48 2.86 -6.59
C PHE A 35 9.39 4.31 -7.05
N ALA A 36 8.29 4.98 -6.71
CA ALA A 36 8.12 6.41 -6.86
C ALA A 36 7.31 6.95 -5.68
N SER A 37 7.41 8.26 -5.44
CA SER A 37 6.68 8.95 -4.38
C SER A 37 6.09 10.24 -4.92
N TRP A 38 4.79 10.45 -4.70
CA TRP A 38 4.12 11.72 -4.97
C TRP A 38 4.11 12.65 -3.75
N ASN A 39 4.61 12.20 -2.60
CA ASN A 39 4.61 12.96 -1.35
C ASN A 39 5.42 14.26 -1.45
N ASP A 40 6.46 14.29 -2.27
CA ASP A 40 7.24 15.52 -2.47
C ASP A 40 6.52 16.53 -3.35
N GLU A 41 5.81 16.08 -4.38
CA GLU A 41 5.01 16.95 -5.25
C GLU A 41 3.82 17.56 -4.49
N ILE A 42 3.12 16.73 -3.69
CA ILE A 42 2.05 17.16 -2.78
C ILE A 42 2.61 18.13 -1.74
N GLY A 43 3.71 17.76 -1.08
CA GLY A 43 4.33 18.58 -0.02
C GLY A 43 4.93 19.89 -0.53
N ALA A 44 5.36 19.95 -1.79
CA ALA A 44 5.82 21.17 -2.43
C ALA A 44 4.67 22.11 -2.81
N LYS A 45 3.40 21.70 -2.63
CA LYS A 45 2.19 22.45 -2.99
C LYS A 45 2.20 22.90 -4.45
N LYS A 46 2.57 21.99 -5.36
CA LYS A 46 2.65 22.25 -6.80
C LYS A 46 1.52 21.50 -7.52
N PRO A 47 0.25 21.93 -7.39
CA PRO A 47 -0.89 21.25 -8.00
C PRO A 47 -0.78 21.21 -9.53
N ASP A 48 -0.14 22.20 -10.16
CA ASP A 48 0.11 22.22 -11.60
C ASP A 48 1.13 21.17 -12.05
N LEU A 49 2.17 20.92 -11.24
CA LEU A 49 3.15 19.87 -11.54
C LEU A 49 2.55 18.49 -11.36
N LEU A 50 1.78 18.32 -10.28
CA LEU A 50 0.95 17.14 -10.07
C LEU A 50 0.10 16.95 -11.32
N LEU A 51 -0.80 17.89 -11.65
CA LEU A 51 -1.70 17.81 -12.80
C LEU A 51 -0.97 17.59 -14.13
N LYS A 52 0.21 18.18 -14.34
CA LYS A 52 1.02 17.96 -15.54
C LYS A 52 1.52 16.53 -15.61
N ASN A 53 2.22 16.06 -14.56
CA ASN A 53 2.77 14.71 -14.49
C ASN A 53 1.65 13.70 -14.70
N MET A 54 0.55 13.93 -14.02
CA MET A 54 -0.69 13.20 -14.09
C MET A 54 -1.40 13.20 -15.47
N LYS A 55 -1.35 14.29 -16.24
CA LYS A 55 -1.89 14.35 -17.62
C LYS A 55 -0.98 13.66 -18.62
N THR A 56 0.33 13.70 -18.39
CA THR A 56 1.32 13.01 -19.23
C THR A 56 1.40 11.52 -18.92
N ASP A 57 0.91 11.14 -17.75
CA ASP A 57 0.96 9.81 -17.21
C ASP A 57 -0.40 9.13 -17.33
N THR A 58 -0.53 8.26 -18.33
CA THR A 58 -1.79 7.57 -18.67
C THR A 58 -2.15 6.44 -17.71
N ARG A 59 -1.37 6.26 -16.64
CA ARG A 59 -1.52 5.14 -15.72
C ARG A 59 -2.82 5.24 -14.94
N GLU A 60 -3.57 4.14 -14.92
CA GLU A 60 -4.89 4.03 -14.31
C GLU A 60 -4.88 4.40 -12.82
N LEU A 61 -3.76 4.15 -12.10
CA LEU A 61 -3.59 4.56 -10.71
C LEU A 61 -3.88 6.06 -10.50
N TYR A 62 -3.50 6.90 -11.45
CA TYR A 62 -3.76 8.32 -11.36
C TYR A 62 -5.25 8.67 -11.38
N LYS A 63 -6.01 8.06 -12.31
CA LYS A 63 -7.45 8.27 -12.42
C LYS A 63 -8.15 7.87 -11.12
N TYR A 64 -7.74 6.76 -10.52
CA TYR A 64 -8.25 6.32 -9.23
C TYR A 64 -7.86 7.25 -8.09
N TYR A 65 -6.63 7.76 -8.08
CA TYR A 65 -6.19 8.75 -7.08
C TYR A 65 -7.09 9.99 -7.10
N LEU A 66 -7.32 10.59 -8.27
CA LEU A 66 -8.23 11.74 -8.35
C LEU A 66 -9.67 11.38 -8.02
N GLY A 67 -10.20 10.34 -8.65
CA GLY A 67 -11.63 10.03 -8.56
C GLY A 67 -12.02 9.55 -7.17
N SER A 68 -11.22 8.64 -6.59
CA SER A 68 -11.56 7.97 -5.34
C SER A 68 -11.06 8.73 -4.11
N MET A 69 -9.95 9.49 -4.22
CA MET A 69 -9.34 10.15 -3.05
C MET A 69 -9.62 11.65 -3.02
N ILE A 70 -9.51 12.32 -4.17
CA ILE A 70 -9.73 13.78 -4.27
C ILE A 70 -11.20 14.10 -4.60
N GLY A 71 -11.91 13.18 -5.25
CA GLY A 71 -13.31 13.36 -5.67
C GLY A 71 -13.47 14.17 -6.95
N VAL A 72 -12.45 14.18 -7.83
CA VAL A 72 -12.48 14.86 -9.12
C VAL A 72 -12.01 13.95 -10.24
N SER A 73 -12.25 14.35 -11.49
CA SER A 73 -11.79 13.62 -12.67
C SER A 73 -10.86 14.51 -13.50
N PRO A 74 -9.86 13.96 -14.21
CA PRO A 74 -8.99 14.74 -15.10
C PRO A 74 -9.75 15.56 -16.15
N GLU A 75 -10.93 15.07 -16.58
CA GLU A 75 -11.81 15.70 -17.57
C GLU A 75 -12.55 16.93 -17.02
N MET A 76 -12.48 17.18 -15.72
CA MET A 76 -13.15 18.30 -15.05
C MET A 76 -12.28 19.57 -15.06
N ASP A 77 -11.41 19.74 -16.05
CA ASP A 77 -10.52 20.88 -16.33
C ASP A 77 -10.21 21.78 -15.11
N SER A 78 -10.85 22.96 -15.02
CA SER A 78 -10.60 23.95 -13.98
C SER A 78 -10.97 23.48 -12.58
N LEU A 79 -11.98 22.62 -12.45
CA LEU A 79 -12.42 22.09 -11.16
C LEU A 79 -11.40 21.09 -10.58
N CYS A 80 -10.75 20.30 -11.44
CA CYS A 80 -9.66 19.43 -11.02
C CYS A 80 -8.48 20.24 -10.44
N ALA A 81 -8.10 21.35 -11.10
CA ALA A 81 -7.04 22.21 -10.63
C ALA A 81 -7.38 22.86 -9.27
N ILE A 82 -8.60 23.37 -9.12
CA ILE A 82 -9.09 23.96 -7.85
C ILE A 82 -9.08 22.91 -6.73
N ALA A 83 -9.58 21.70 -6.98
CA ALA A 83 -9.63 20.65 -5.97
C ALA A 83 -8.23 20.19 -5.53
N LEU A 84 -7.29 20.07 -6.46
CA LEU A 84 -5.90 19.74 -6.15
C LEU A 84 -5.23 20.87 -5.34
N ASP A 85 -5.44 22.13 -5.71
CA ASP A 85 -4.92 23.28 -4.96
C ASP A 85 -5.49 23.31 -3.52
N GLN A 86 -6.79 23.10 -3.36
CA GLN A 86 -7.42 22.98 -2.05
C GLN A 86 -6.85 21.83 -1.25
N PHE A 87 -6.67 20.65 -1.87
CA PHE A 87 -6.15 19.47 -1.21
C PHE A 87 -4.74 19.67 -0.69
N VAL A 88 -3.80 20.16 -1.52
CA VAL A 88 -2.39 20.36 -1.11
C VAL A 88 -2.22 21.47 -0.08
N ASN A 89 -3.15 22.42 -0.03
CA ASN A 89 -3.15 23.51 0.95
C ASN A 89 -3.94 23.21 2.22
N TYR A 90 -4.69 22.11 2.26
CA TYR A 90 -5.53 21.80 3.42
C TYR A 90 -4.66 21.43 4.65
N PRO A 91 -4.96 21.95 5.86
CA PRO A 91 -4.12 21.75 7.03
C PRO A 91 -3.81 20.29 7.36
N SER A 92 -4.79 19.39 7.26
CA SER A 92 -4.55 17.97 7.55
C SER A 92 -3.67 17.28 6.50
N THR A 93 -3.69 17.75 5.24
CA THR A 93 -2.77 17.25 4.19
C THR A 93 -1.35 17.68 4.49
N ILE A 94 -1.16 18.94 4.89
CA ILE A 94 0.16 19.47 5.25
C ILE A 94 0.72 18.70 6.44
N GLU A 95 -0.05 18.56 7.52
CA GLU A 95 0.39 17.83 8.72
C GLU A 95 0.63 16.34 8.43
N GLY A 96 -0.24 15.71 7.63
CA GLY A 96 -0.07 14.32 7.20
C GLY A 96 1.22 14.12 6.39
N ILE A 97 1.53 15.01 5.44
CA ILE A 97 2.78 14.96 4.68
C ILE A 97 4.01 15.15 5.58
N GLU A 98 3.96 16.07 6.55
CA GLU A 98 5.05 16.25 7.51
C GLU A 98 5.31 14.99 8.35
N GLN A 99 4.24 14.32 8.80
CA GLN A 99 4.36 13.04 9.49
C GLN A 99 4.92 11.94 8.58
N ILE A 100 4.44 11.84 7.34
CA ILE A 100 4.98 10.88 6.37
C ILE A 100 6.48 11.10 6.18
N LYS A 101 6.92 12.35 5.97
CA LYS A 101 8.34 12.67 5.79
C LYS A 101 9.18 12.39 7.03
N THR A 102 8.58 12.39 8.21
CA THR A 102 9.24 12.10 9.48
C THR A 102 9.34 10.59 9.71
N VAL A 103 8.24 9.85 9.58
CA VAL A 103 8.15 8.41 9.82
C VAL A 103 8.88 7.62 8.74
N TYR A 104 8.70 8.02 7.48
CA TYR A 104 9.26 7.37 6.30
C TYR A 104 10.45 8.12 5.72
N LYS A 105 11.23 8.79 6.58
CA LYS A 105 12.43 9.54 6.17
C LYS A 105 13.44 8.66 5.42
N ASP A 106 13.60 7.43 5.90
CA ASP A 106 14.33 6.37 5.20
C ASP A 106 13.31 5.33 4.73
N PHE A 107 13.08 5.28 3.42
CA PHE A 107 12.13 4.34 2.83
C PHE A 107 12.79 3.02 2.39
N LEU A 108 14.13 2.95 2.40
CA LEU A 108 14.87 1.80 1.88
C LEU A 108 14.49 0.46 2.56
N PRO A 109 14.32 0.39 3.90
CA PRO A 109 13.91 -0.86 4.54
C PRO A 109 12.56 -1.39 4.02
N TYR A 110 11.60 -0.49 3.77
CA TYR A 110 10.30 -0.86 3.24
C TYR A 110 10.39 -1.28 1.77
N GLU A 111 11.25 -0.66 0.97
CA GLU A 111 11.50 -1.13 -0.40
C GLU A 111 12.04 -2.56 -0.43
N GLU A 112 12.98 -2.87 0.46
CA GLU A 112 13.57 -4.22 0.56
C GLU A 112 12.54 -5.26 0.98
N GLU A 113 11.71 -4.95 1.99
CA GLU A 113 10.61 -5.83 2.41
C GLU A 113 9.58 -6.03 1.30
N ILE A 114 9.20 -4.98 0.59
CA ILE A 114 8.25 -5.06 -0.53
C ILE A 114 8.83 -5.87 -1.68
N LYS A 115 10.10 -5.63 -2.08
CA LYS A 115 10.80 -6.42 -3.10
C LYS A 115 10.84 -7.91 -2.73
N MET A 116 11.13 -8.20 -1.47
CA MET A 116 11.14 -9.57 -0.95
C MET A 116 9.75 -10.19 -1.01
N ALA A 117 8.71 -9.48 -0.58
CA ALA A 117 7.32 -9.94 -0.66
C ALA A 117 6.93 -10.30 -2.10
N PHE A 118 7.23 -9.43 -3.07
CA PHE A 118 6.94 -9.72 -4.47
C PHE A 118 7.82 -10.82 -5.07
N THR A 119 9.00 -11.06 -4.53
CA THR A 119 9.84 -12.20 -4.90
C THR A 119 9.17 -13.52 -4.49
N TYR A 120 8.58 -13.59 -3.29
CA TYR A 120 7.74 -14.73 -2.89
C TYR A 120 6.50 -14.89 -3.79
N VAL A 121 5.85 -13.79 -4.16
CA VAL A 121 4.72 -13.83 -5.11
C VAL A 121 5.18 -14.40 -6.46
N LYS A 122 6.29 -13.92 -7.02
CA LYS A 122 6.85 -14.42 -8.28
C LYS A 122 7.22 -15.90 -8.22
N PHE A 123 7.76 -16.35 -7.09
CA PHE A 123 8.10 -17.76 -6.88
C PHE A 123 6.86 -18.66 -6.95
N HIS A 124 5.75 -18.26 -6.31
CA HIS A 124 4.50 -19.02 -6.33
C HIS A 124 3.68 -18.82 -7.60
N PHE A 125 3.83 -17.68 -8.26
CA PHE A 125 3.09 -17.29 -9.45
C PHE A 125 4.08 -16.82 -10.53
N ALA A 126 4.61 -17.77 -11.29
CA ALA A 126 5.66 -17.53 -12.28
C ALA A 126 5.29 -16.46 -13.34
N ASP A 127 4.00 -16.25 -13.60
CA ASP A 127 3.51 -15.25 -14.57
C ASP A 127 3.42 -13.82 -14.00
N THR A 128 3.83 -13.60 -12.74
CA THR A 128 3.82 -12.27 -12.11
C THR A 128 4.72 -11.31 -12.91
N LYS A 129 4.15 -10.17 -13.30
CA LYS A 129 4.83 -9.15 -14.10
C LYS A 129 5.56 -8.15 -13.21
N PRO A 130 6.63 -7.49 -13.71
CA PRO A 130 7.23 -6.34 -13.05
C PRO A 130 6.18 -5.31 -12.67
N LEU A 131 6.38 -4.66 -11.53
CA LEU A 131 5.43 -3.68 -11.03
C LEU A 131 6.12 -2.42 -10.50
N LYS A 132 5.32 -1.37 -10.38
CA LYS A 132 5.73 -0.11 -9.78
C LYS A 132 4.92 0.19 -8.52
N VAL A 133 5.61 0.51 -7.45
CA VAL A 133 5.01 0.96 -6.20
C VAL A 133 5.08 2.48 -6.16
N VAL A 134 3.93 3.11 -5.95
CA VAL A 134 3.82 4.56 -5.85
C VAL A 134 3.28 4.92 -4.48
N THR A 135 4.08 5.63 -3.69
CA THR A 135 3.66 6.11 -2.37
C THR A 135 3.08 7.53 -2.45
N TYR A 136 2.07 7.82 -1.64
CA TYR A 136 1.42 9.13 -1.61
C TYR A 136 0.69 9.37 -0.28
N HIS A 137 0.18 10.59 -0.10
CA HIS A 137 -0.81 10.93 0.91
C HIS A 137 -2.21 10.84 0.28
N SER A 138 -3.06 9.97 0.84
CA SER A 138 -4.39 9.63 0.33
C SER A 138 -5.52 10.52 0.87
N GLY A 139 -5.22 11.42 1.82
CA GLY A 139 -6.25 12.17 2.54
C GLY A 139 -6.99 11.33 3.60
N PHE A 140 -6.32 10.31 4.14
CA PHE A 140 -6.87 9.29 5.03
C PHE A 140 -8.05 8.54 4.43
N ASN A 141 -7.97 8.21 3.13
CA ASN A 141 -9.06 7.54 2.41
C ASN A 141 -8.70 6.11 1.99
N PHE A 142 -7.45 5.82 1.58
CA PHE A 142 -7.08 4.52 1.03
C PHE A 142 -5.64 4.12 1.36
N GLY A 143 -5.46 2.91 1.91
CA GLY A 143 -4.15 2.37 2.28
C GLY A 143 -3.38 1.77 1.11
N VAL A 144 -3.94 0.75 0.46
CA VAL A 144 -3.32 0.10 -0.72
C VAL A 144 -4.33 0.00 -1.84
N PHE A 145 -3.90 0.32 -3.06
CA PHE A 145 -4.73 0.25 -4.25
C PHE A 145 -3.97 -0.38 -5.43
N PRO A 146 -4.22 -1.65 -5.78
CA PRO A 146 -3.57 -2.32 -6.90
C PRO A 146 -4.26 -1.99 -8.23
N VAL A 147 -3.48 -1.67 -9.26
CA VAL A 147 -3.96 -1.34 -10.60
C VAL A 147 -2.99 -1.84 -11.65
N GLU A 148 -3.39 -2.85 -12.44
CA GLU A 148 -2.55 -3.46 -13.48
C GLU A 148 -1.17 -3.90 -12.96
N ASN A 149 -0.11 -3.19 -13.36
CA ASN A 149 1.28 -3.37 -12.94
C ASN A 149 1.74 -2.27 -11.97
N GLU A 150 0.81 -1.61 -11.29
CA GLU A 150 1.08 -0.60 -10.29
C GLU A 150 0.37 -0.87 -8.97
N ILE A 151 0.98 -0.40 -7.89
CA ILE A 151 0.38 -0.42 -6.56
C ILE A 151 0.54 0.96 -5.94
N GLY A 152 -0.59 1.60 -5.67
CA GLY A 152 -0.65 2.80 -4.86
C GLY A 152 -0.61 2.47 -3.38
N VAL A 153 0.21 3.19 -2.61
CA VAL A 153 0.33 3.04 -1.16
C VAL A 153 0.17 4.40 -0.49
N GLY A 154 -0.96 4.60 0.18
CA GLY A 154 -1.26 5.76 1.01
C GLY A 154 -0.55 5.67 2.35
N LEU A 155 0.64 6.28 2.48
CA LEU A 155 1.47 6.19 3.69
C LEU A 155 0.83 6.84 4.92
N ASP A 156 -0.11 7.77 4.72
CA ASP A 156 -0.95 8.37 5.75
C ASP A 156 -1.83 7.34 6.48
N MET A 157 -2.15 6.23 5.83
CA MET A 157 -2.92 5.13 6.42
C MET A 157 -2.07 4.16 7.24
N TYR A 158 -0.76 4.39 7.32
CA TYR A 158 0.23 3.54 7.98
C TYR A 158 1.13 4.33 8.95
N LEU A 159 0.66 5.46 9.47
CA LEU A 159 1.47 6.32 10.35
C LEU A 159 1.65 5.76 11.77
N GLY A 160 0.88 4.74 12.15
CA GLY A 160 0.83 4.19 13.50
C GLY A 160 -0.28 4.81 14.34
N GLU A 161 -0.89 4.01 15.23
CA GLU A 161 -1.91 4.47 16.19
C GLU A 161 -1.44 5.63 17.08
N ASN A 162 -0.15 5.63 17.44
CA ASN A 162 0.48 6.60 18.33
C ASN A 162 0.91 7.89 17.63
N ASN A 163 0.78 7.95 16.30
CA ASN A 163 1.07 9.17 15.57
C ASN A 163 0.05 10.26 15.91
N LYS A 164 0.52 11.50 16.06
CA LYS A 164 -0.32 12.65 16.41
C LYS A 164 -1.50 12.82 15.46
N VAL A 165 -1.28 12.71 14.15
CA VAL A 165 -2.33 12.92 13.14
C VAL A 165 -3.32 11.76 13.18
N THR A 166 -2.84 10.51 13.24
CA THR A 166 -3.69 9.33 13.42
C THR A 166 -4.57 9.48 14.66
N SER A 167 -3.98 9.80 15.81
CA SER A 167 -4.70 9.99 17.07
C SER A 167 -5.73 11.11 17.02
N ALA A 168 -5.53 12.15 16.22
CA ALA A 168 -6.47 13.26 16.04
C ALA A 168 -7.65 12.95 15.08
N LEU A 169 -7.59 11.86 14.31
CA LEU A 169 -8.66 11.51 13.37
C LEU A 169 -10.02 11.32 14.08
N PRO A 170 -11.12 11.84 13.51
CA PRO A 170 -12.43 11.84 14.16
C PRO A 170 -13.00 10.42 14.27
N LEU A 171 -13.45 10.05 15.47
CA LEU A 171 -13.99 8.70 15.74
C LEU A 171 -15.21 8.32 14.90
N GLY A 172 -15.97 9.32 14.41
CA GLY A 172 -17.12 9.09 13.53
C GLY A 172 -16.76 8.57 12.15
N LYS A 173 -15.58 8.92 11.62
CA LYS A 173 -15.04 8.41 10.34
C LYS A 173 -14.01 7.30 10.57
N PHE A 174 -13.26 7.38 11.67
CA PHE A 174 -12.20 6.44 12.03
C PHE A 174 -12.46 5.82 13.42
N PRO A 175 -13.34 4.81 13.51
CA PRO A 175 -13.43 3.94 14.68
C PRO A 175 -12.07 3.53 15.24
N GLN A 176 -12.00 3.36 16.57
CA GLN A 176 -10.74 3.10 17.27
C GLN A 176 -9.98 1.88 16.73
N TYR A 177 -10.68 0.81 16.31
CA TYR A 177 -10.03 -0.37 15.76
C TYR A 177 -9.30 -0.10 14.44
N MET A 178 -9.78 0.84 13.62
CA MET A 178 -9.07 1.23 12.39
C MET A 178 -7.82 1.99 12.74
N LYS A 179 -7.91 2.95 13.67
CA LYS A 179 -6.76 3.72 14.15
C LYS A 179 -5.66 2.84 14.77
N LYS A 180 -6.05 1.73 15.40
CA LYS A 180 -5.13 0.70 15.93
C LYS A 180 -4.41 -0.11 14.86
N ASN A 181 -4.98 -0.21 13.66
CA ASN A 181 -4.42 -0.94 12.53
C ASN A 181 -3.70 -0.01 11.54
N MET A 182 -3.66 1.30 11.82
CA MET A 182 -2.88 2.29 11.10
C MET A 182 -1.45 2.34 11.65
#